data_AF-A0ABD5M3U0-F1
#
_entry.id   AF-A0ABD5M3U0-F1
#
_cell.length_a   1.000
_cell.length_b   1.000
_cell.length_c   1.000
_cell.angle_alpha   90.00
_cell.angle_beta   90.00
_cell.angle_gamma   90.00
#
_symmetry.space_group_name_H-M   'P 1'
#
loop_
_entity.id
_entity.type
_entity.pdbx_description
1 polymer ?
#
loop_
_entity_poly.entity_id
_entity_poly.type
_entity_poly.pdbx_seq_one_letter_code
_entity_poly.pdbx_strand_id
1 'polypeptide(L)'
;MNDNQSTHDRKARQAQTKAQINRNEARQKLLRQRKKLAKRRKANREQSEERRESMKSQENPTAYSTMPPQKSNAQNAVRNSHSTVPETPKYSTIVASDRLYGQRLHRVTTDSMSTSTETTESQSDDISQRQDDVTPESTDE
;
A
#
# COMPACT_ATOMS: atom_id res chain seq x y z
N MET A 1 28.56 11.85 41.10
CA MET A 1 27.20 11.26 41.20
C MET A 1 26.29 11.63 40.01
N ASN A 2 26.76 12.26 38.93
CA ASN A 2 25.88 12.79 37.85
C ASN A 2 25.98 12.07 36.49
N ASP A 3 26.97 11.18 36.31
CA ASP A 3 27.22 10.57 35.00
C ASP A 3 26.11 9.59 34.59
N ASN A 4 25.55 8.85 35.55
CA ASN A 4 24.49 7.87 35.28
C ASN A 4 23.23 8.53 34.69
N GLN A 5 22.79 9.67 35.25
CA GLN A 5 21.62 10.40 34.74
C GLN A 5 21.82 10.84 33.28
N SER A 6 23.01 11.34 32.94
CA SER A 6 23.34 11.75 31.57
C SER A 6 23.29 10.61 30.55
N THR A 7 23.69 9.39 30.95
CA THR A 7 23.65 8.22 30.05
C THR A 7 22.23 7.72 29.81
N HIS A 8 21.37 7.76 30.84
CA HIS A 8 19.97 7.40 30.71
C HIS A 8 19.24 8.36 29.77
N ASP A 9 19.49 9.66 29.89
CA ASP A 9 18.90 10.67 29.00
C ASP A 9 19.32 10.47 27.54
N ARG A 10 20.60 10.17 27.29
CA ARG A 10 21.11 9.87 25.94
C ARG A 10 20.42 8.64 25.34
N LYS A 11 20.30 7.56 26.11
CA LYS A 11 19.60 6.33 25.69
C LYS A 11 18.11 6.59 25.44
N ALA A 12 17.45 7.36 26.29
CA ALA A 12 16.05 7.73 26.12
C ALA A 12 15.82 8.51 24.83
N ARG A 13 16.67 9.50 24.53
CA ARG A 13 16.62 10.26 23.26
C ARG A 13 16.81 9.35 22.04
N GLN A 14 17.80 8.46 22.09
CA GLN A 14 18.05 7.49 21.01
C GLN A 14 16.87 6.53 20.79
N ALA A 15 16.23 6.08 21.88
CA ALA A 15 15.04 5.25 21.78
C ALA A 15 13.87 6.00 21.13
N GLN A 16 13.66 7.27 21.49
CA GLN A 16 12.61 8.12 20.91
C GLN A 16 12.83 8.36 19.40
N THR A 17 14.04 8.69 18.98
CA THR A 17 14.34 8.91 17.55
C THR A 17 14.15 7.63 16.74
N LYS A 18 14.63 6.49 17.26
CA LYS A 18 14.43 5.18 16.62
C LYS A 18 12.96 4.81 16.49
N ALA A 19 12.17 5.03 17.54
CA ALA A 19 10.73 4.79 17.51
C ALA A 19 10.02 5.67 16.47
N GLN A 20 10.40 6.95 16.34
CA GLN A 20 9.85 7.87 15.34
C GLN A 20 10.17 7.42 13.91
N ILE A 21 11.42 7.01 13.64
CA ILE A 21 11.84 6.50 12.33
C ILE A 21 11.05 5.25 11.97
N ASN A 22 11.04 4.24 12.85
CA ASN A 22 10.32 2.99 12.63
C ASN A 22 8.83 3.22 12.39
N ARG A 23 8.19 4.12 13.15
CA ARG A 23 6.78 4.49 12.95
C ARG A 23 6.54 5.07 11.55
N ASN A 24 7.40 5.98 11.12
CA ASN A 24 7.28 6.66 9.84
C ASN A 24 7.50 5.67 8.68
N GLU A 25 8.49 4.78 8.78
CA GLU A 25 8.72 3.72 7.80
C GLU A 25 7.54 2.75 7.71
N ALA A 26 7.03 2.29 8.85
CA ALA A 26 5.87 1.41 8.89
C ALA A 26 4.65 2.07 8.23
N ARG A 27 4.42 3.36 8.53
CA ARG A 27 3.37 4.16 7.89
C ARG A 27 3.54 4.21 6.37
N GLN A 28 4.74 4.49 5.88
CA GLN A 28 5.01 4.52 4.44
C GLN A 28 4.75 3.16 3.78
N LYS A 29 5.19 2.05 4.40
CA LYS A 29 4.95 0.69 3.91
C LYS A 29 3.46 0.39 3.78
N LEU A 30 2.67 0.71 4.81
CA LEU A 30 1.21 0.51 4.80
C LEU A 30 0.53 1.35 3.72
N LEU A 31 0.95 2.60 3.52
CA LEU A 31 0.42 3.46 2.46
C LEU A 31 0.74 2.87 1.06
N ARG A 32 1.97 2.41 0.82
CA ARG A 32 2.34 1.75 -0.45
C ARG A 32 1.52 0.50 -0.71
N GLN A 33 1.33 -0.35 0.30
CA GLN A 33 0.49 -1.55 0.20
C GLN A 33 -0.97 -1.20 -0.13
N ARG A 34 -1.53 -0.19 0.54
CA ARG A 34 -2.88 0.32 0.25
C ARG A 34 -3.03 0.80 -1.18
N LYS A 35 -2.07 1.56 -1.71
CA LYS A 35 -2.05 2.01 -3.12
C LYS A 35 -2.07 0.81 -4.08
N LYS A 36 -1.21 -0.18 -3.84
CA LYS A 36 -1.16 -1.42 -4.65
C LYS A 36 -2.48 -2.16 -4.62
N LEU A 37 -3.11 -2.28 -3.45
CA LEU A 37 -4.43 -2.91 -3.30
C LEU A 37 -5.53 -2.13 -4.03
N ALA A 38 -5.52 -0.80 -3.95
CA ALA A 38 -6.47 0.05 -4.66
C ALA A 38 -6.36 -0.13 -6.19
N LYS A 39 -5.13 -0.16 -6.72
CA LYS A 39 -4.87 -0.44 -8.15
C LYS A 39 -5.42 -1.81 -8.56
N ARG A 40 -5.14 -2.86 -7.78
CA ARG A 40 -5.66 -4.21 -8.05
C ARG A 40 -7.18 -4.26 -8.04
N ARG A 41 -7.83 -3.60 -7.07
CA ARG A 41 -9.30 -3.54 -7.02
C ARG A 41 -9.92 -2.81 -8.20
N LYS A 42 -9.27 -1.75 -8.69
CA LYS A 42 -9.69 -1.02 -9.89
C LYS A 42 -9.62 -1.94 -11.11
N ALA A 43 -8.46 -2.58 -11.34
CA ALA A 43 -8.28 -3.50 -12.46
C ALA A 43 -9.27 -4.69 -12.42
N ASN A 44 -9.47 -5.31 -11.26
CA ASN A 44 -10.43 -6.41 -11.11
C ASN A 44 -11.87 -5.97 -11.41
N ARG A 45 -12.22 -4.72 -11.08
CA ARG A 45 -13.53 -4.17 -11.39
C ARG A 45 -13.69 -3.96 -12.88
N GLU A 46 -12.72 -3.32 -13.53
CA GLU A 46 -12.71 -3.10 -14.99
C GLU A 46 -12.86 -4.43 -15.74
N GLN A 47 -12.06 -5.44 -15.39
CA GLN A 47 -12.17 -6.78 -15.98
C GLN A 47 -13.53 -7.45 -15.73
N SER A 48 -14.12 -7.26 -14.55
CA SER A 48 -15.43 -7.84 -14.23
C SER A 48 -16.56 -7.12 -14.98
N GLU A 49 -16.43 -5.82 -15.19
CA GLU A 49 -17.38 -5.00 -15.96
C GLU A 49 -17.29 -5.33 -17.46
N GLU A 50 -16.08 -5.45 -18.00
CA GLU A 50 -15.84 -5.90 -19.39
C GLU A 50 -16.44 -7.29 -19.67
N ARG A 51 -16.22 -8.25 -18.77
CA ARG A 51 -16.81 -9.60 -18.88
C ARG A 51 -18.34 -9.57 -18.76
N ARG A 52 -18.90 -8.69 -17.94
CA ARG A 52 -20.36 -8.52 -17.85
C ARG A 52 -20.93 -7.95 -19.14
N GLU A 53 -20.25 -6.98 -19.77
CA GLU A 53 -20.71 -6.38 -21.01
C GLU A 53 -20.69 -7.40 -22.16
N SER A 54 -19.65 -8.26 -22.25
CA SER A 54 -19.59 -9.29 -23.28
C SER A 54 -20.62 -10.42 -23.11
N MET A 55 -21.05 -10.69 -21.87
CA MET A 55 -22.06 -11.71 -21.58
C MET A 55 -23.52 -11.22 -21.65
N LYS A 56 -23.77 -9.91 -21.80
CA LYS A 56 -25.14 -9.35 -21.93
C LYS A 56 -25.92 -9.92 -23.11
N SER A 57 -25.24 -10.40 -24.15
CA SER A 57 -25.89 -11.02 -25.33
C SER A 57 -26.39 -12.45 -25.10
N GLN A 58 -25.99 -13.10 -24.00
CA GLN A 58 -26.51 -14.39 -23.56
C GLN A 58 -27.43 -14.18 -22.36
N GLU A 59 -28.75 -14.20 -22.57
CA GLU A 59 -29.75 -14.15 -21.51
C GLU A 59 -29.58 -15.33 -20.54
N ASN A 60 -28.83 -15.12 -19.46
CA ASN A 60 -28.75 -16.08 -18.37
C ASN A 60 -29.89 -15.78 -17.37
N PRO A 61 -30.90 -16.66 -17.23
CA PRO A 61 -32.03 -16.43 -16.32
C PRO A 61 -31.63 -16.39 -14.83
N THR A 62 -30.40 -16.78 -14.48
CA THR A 62 -29.82 -16.63 -13.13
C THR A 62 -29.03 -15.33 -12.93
N ALA A 63 -29.03 -14.42 -13.91
CA ALA A 63 -28.25 -13.17 -13.87
C ALA A 63 -28.65 -12.20 -12.75
N TYR A 64 -29.84 -12.36 -12.17
CA TYR A 64 -30.30 -11.53 -11.06
C TYR A 64 -29.64 -11.96 -9.75
N SER A 65 -28.58 -11.26 -9.38
CA SER A 65 -27.92 -11.44 -8.08
C SER A 65 -28.80 -10.85 -6.96
N THR A 66 -29.08 -11.67 -5.95
CA THR A 66 -29.71 -11.21 -4.70
C THR A 66 -28.73 -10.52 -3.75
N MET A 67 -27.44 -10.45 -4.13
CA MET A 67 -26.44 -9.75 -3.34
C MET A 67 -26.66 -8.23 -3.44
N PRO A 68 -26.58 -7.50 -2.32
CA PRO A 68 -26.68 -6.05 -2.36
C PRO A 68 -25.54 -5.46 -3.20
N PRO A 69 -25.77 -4.32 -3.87
CA PRO A 69 -24.74 -3.65 -4.63
C PRO A 69 -23.54 -3.33 -3.74
N GLN A 70 -22.36 -3.75 -4.18
CA GLN A 70 -21.13 -3.54 -3.42
C GLN A 70 -20.80 -2.04 -3.36
N LYS A 71 -20.72 -1.50 -2.15
CA LYS A 71 -20.35 -0.10 -1.92
C LYS A 71 -18.93 0.18 -2.42
N SER A 72 -18.73 1.36 -3.00
CA SER A 72 -17.40 1.79 -3.45
C SER A 72 -16.45 2.01 -2.26
N ASN A 73 -15.14 1.92 -2.50
CA ASN A 73 -14.14 2.25 -1.48
C ASN A 73 -14.32 3.68 -0.95
N ALA A 74 -14.72 4.63 -1.82
CA ALA A 74 -15.00 6.01 -1.45
C ALA A 74 -16.20 6.11 -0.50
N GLN A 75 -17.31 5.42 -0.78
CA GLN A 75 -18.49 5.39 0.09
C GLN A 75 -18.15 4.78 1.46
N ASN A 76 -17.39 3.69 1.49
CA ASN A 76 -16.93 3.09 2.74
C ASN A 76 -15.97 4.02 3.52
N ALA A 77 -15.15 4.80 2.81
CA ALA A 77 -14.26 5.77 3.42
C ALA A 77 -15.01 6.93 4.08
N VAL A 78 -16.10 7.41 3.47
CA VAL A 78 -16.98 8.45 4.04
C VAL A 78 -17.65 7.94 5.32
N ARG A 79 -18.17 6.70 5.33
CA ARG A 79 -18.78 6.12 6.54
C ARG A 79 -17.79 6.03 7.71
N ASN A 80 -16.53 5.72 7.41
CA ASN A 80 -15.48 5.54 8.41
C ASN A 80 -14.62 6.82 8.57
N SER A 81 -15.20 8.00 8.33
CA SER A 81 -14.50 9.29 8.32
C SER A 81 -14.23 9.89 9.70
N HIS A 82 -14.66 9.21 10.78
CA HIS A 82 -14.41 9.60 12.18
C HIS A 82 -13.42 8.66 12.88
N SER A 83 -12.56 9.22 13.73
CA SER A 83 -11.56 8.47 14.52
C SER A 83 -11.94 8.53 15.98
N THR A 84 -11.83 7.40 16.66
CA THR A 84 -12.05 7.26 18.10
C THR A 84 -10.76 7.40 18.91
N VAL A 85 -9.62 7.54 18.24
CA VAL A 85 -8.32 7.62 18.90
C VAL A 85 -8.07 9.09 19.28
N PRO A 86 -7.46 9.41 20.43
CA PRO A 86 -7.20 10.81 20.86
C PRO A 86 -6.00 11.41 20.15
N GLU A 87 -6.13 12.58 19.50
CA GLU A 87 -5.12 13.19 18.61
C GLU A 87 -3.68 13.13 19.14
N THR A 88 -3.49 13.62 20.37
CA THR A 88 -2.23 13.61 21.10
C THR A 88 -2.27 12.58 22.25
N PRO A 89 -1.43 11.54 22.22
CA PRO A 89 -1.38 10.57 23.31
C PRO A 89 -0.80 11.19 24.59
N LYS A 90 -1.49 11.00 25.73
CA LYS A 90 -1.19 11.65 27.02
C LYS A 90 0.24 11.42 27.54
N TYR A 91 0.82 10.25 27.27
CA TYR A 91 2.13 9.85 27.81
C TYR A 91 3.20 9.64 26.73
N SER A 92 2.97 10.15 25.52
CA SER A 92 3.95 10.07 24.43
C SER A 92 4.81 11.32 24.42
N THR A 93 6.13 11.15 24.48
CA THR A 93 7.09 12.22 24.21
C THR A 93 7.32 12.46 22.72
N ILE A 94 6.79 11.58 21.86
CA ILE A 94 6.91 11.67 20.40
C ILE A 94 5.77 12.53 19.85
N VAL A 95 6.12 13.46 18.96
CA VAL A 95 5.16 14.29 18.22
C VAL A 95 4.15 13.41 17.48
N ALA A 96 2.87 13.64 17.75
CA ALA A 96 1.78 12.95 17.09
C ALA A 96 1.80 13.26 15.58
N SER A 97 1.57 12.23 14.76
CA SER A 97 1.43 12.40 13.32
C SER A 97 -0.04 12.42 12.95
N ASP A 98 -0.37 13.11 11.86
CA ASP A 98 -1.72 13.15 11.30
C ASP A 98 -2.33 11.76 11.18
N ARG A 99 -3.56 11.59 11.64
CA ARG A 99 -4.26 10.32 11.48
C ARG A 99 -4.85 10.20 10.09
N LEU A 100 -4.46 9.13 9.41
CA LEU A 100 -5.02 8.73 8.14
C LEU A 100 -6.00 7.59 8.36
N TYR A 101 -7.28 7.90 8.32
CA TYR A 101 -8.39 6.94 8.42
C TYR A 101 -9.52 7.40 7.51
N GLY A 102 -10.45 6.50 7.20
CA GLY A 102 -11.61 6.79 6.35
C GLY A 102 -11.26 7.57 5.09
N GLN A 103 -11.92 8.72 4.95
CA GLN A 103 -11.76 9.62 3.80
C GLN A 103 -10.36 10.23 3.71
N ARG A 104 -9.70 10.56 4.83
CA ARG A 104 -8.33 11.09 4.83
C ARG A 104 -7.34 10.07 4.27
N LEU A 105 -7.47 8.82 4.71
CA LEU A 105 -6.66 7.72 4.17
C LEU A 105 -6.96 7.48 2.69
N HIS A 106 -8.25 7.49 2.31
CA HIS A 106 -8.66 7.30 0.93
C HIS A 106 -7.98 8.32 0.02
N ARG A 107 -8.14 9.62 0.30
CA ARG A 107 -7.51 10.74 -0.43
C ARG A 107 -6.01 10.55 -0.61
N VAL A 108 -5.27 10.30 0.46
CA VAL A 108 -3.80 10.10 0.36
C VAL A 108 -3.43 8.91 -0.54
N THR A 109 -4.25 7.87 -0.57
CA THR A 109 -3.99 6.67 -1.37
C THR A 109 -4.50 6.75 -2.81
N THR A 110 -5.48 7.62 -3.10
CA THR A 110 -6.08 7.78 -4.43
C THR A 110 -5.58 9.02 -5.15
N ASP A 111 -5.44 10.15 -4.47
CA ASP A 111 -5.09 11.45 -5.06
C ASP A 111 -3.61 11.50 -5.45
N SER A 112 -2.75 10.74 -4.76
CA SER A 112 -1.37 10.56 -5.20
C SER A 112 -1.23 9.86 -6.57
N MET A 113 -2.32 9.27 -7.11
CA MET A 113 -2.31 8.72 -8.48
C MET A 113 -2.51 9.79 -9.56
N SER A 114 -3.10 10.95 -9.24
CA SER A 114 -3.30 12.04 -10.22
C SER A 114 -2.07 12.94 -10.39
N THR A 115 -1.05 12.82 -9.54
CA THR A 115 0.14 13.70 -9.55
C THR A 115 1.45 12.96 -9.86
N SER A 116 1.40 11.68 -10.24
CA SER A 116 2.60 10.86 -10.49
C SER A 116 2.87 10.57 -11.97
N THR A 117 2.27 11.32 -12.90
CA THR A 117 2.66 11.32 -14.32
C THR A 117 3.62 12.47 -14.58
N GLU A 118 4.86 12.35 -14.11
CA GLU A 118 6.06 13.07 -14.62
C GLU A 118 7.26 12.79 -13.69
N THR A 119 7.76 11.55 -13.69
CA THR A 119 9.20 11.31 -13.46
C THR A 119 9.54 10.01 -14.17
N THR A 120 9.98 10.15 -15.41
CA THR A 120 10.61 9.11 -16.22
C THR A 120 11.95 8.75 -15.55
N GLU A 121 11.98 7.70 -14.74
CA GLU A 121 13.23 7.03 -14.39
C GLU A 121 13.44 5.89 -15.40
N SER A 122 14.31 6.18 -16.36
CA SER A 122 14.92 5.20 -17.26
C SER A 122 15.73 4.22 -16.42
N GLN A 123 15.19 3.01 -16.19
CA GLN A 123 15.99 1.85 -15.81
C GLN A 123 16.35 1.08 -17.07
N SER A 124 17.57 1.32 -17.54
CA SER A 124 18.29 0.45 -18.47
C SER A 124 18.74 -0.80 -17.70
N ASP A 125 18.02 -1.91 -17.87
CA ASP A 125 18.51 -3.22 -17.47
C ASP A 125 19.41 -3.78 -18.57
N ASP A 126 20.70 -3.71 -18.27
CA ASP A 126 21.85 -4.30 -18.95
C ASP A 126 21.73 -5.84 -18.95
N ILE A 127 21.23 -6.40 -20.06
CA ILE A 127 21.26 -7.84 -20.32
C ILE A 127 22.67 -8.18 -20.79
N SER A 128 23.56 -8.40 -19.82
CA SER A 128 24.87 -8.97 -20.09
C SER A 128 24.75 -10.49 -20.24
N GLN A 129 25.12 -10.93 -21.43
CA GLN A 129 25.20 -12.29 -21.94
C GLN A 129 25.86 -13.25 -20.95
N ARG A 130 25.21 -14.40 -20.72
CA ARG A 130 25.89 -15.64 -20.30
C ARG A 130 25.48 -16.74 -21.27
N GLN A 131 26.35 -16.96 -22.26
CA GLN A 131 26.40 -18.19 -23.03
C GLN A 131 27.27 -19.15 -22.23
N ASP A 132 26.67 -20.15 -21.59
CA ASP A 132 27.41 -21.30 -21.08
C ASP A 132 26.88 -22.54 -21.81
N ASP A 133 27.60 -22.82 -22.89
CA ASP A 133 27.98 -24.10 -23.47
C ASP A 133 27.16 -25.35 -23.08
N VAL A 134 26.38 -25.86 -24.03
CA VAL A 134 25.74 -27.18 -23.97
C VAL A 134 26.61 -28.13 -24.79
N THR A 135 27.47 -28.90 -24.14
CA THR A 135 28.15 -30.06 -24.74
C THR A 135 27.19 -31.26 -24.72
N PRO A 136 26.84 -31.86 -25.87
CA PRO A 136 26.13 -33.13 -25.88
C PRO A 136 27.11 -34.28 -25.60
N GLU A 137 26.91 -34.96 -24.48
CA GLU A 137 27.60 -36.21 -24.14
C GLU A 137 27.09 -37.31 -25.10
N SER A 138 27.99 -37.76 -25.98
CA SER A 138 27.78 -38.87 -26.89
C SER A 138 27.87 -40.19 -26.13
N THR A 139 26.73 -40.86 -26.01
CA THR A 139 26.61 -42.30 -25.79
C THR A 139 27.31 -43.05 -26.93
N ASP A 140 28.20 -44.01 -26.63
CA ASP A 140 28.39 -45.24 -27.41
C ASP A 140 29.23 -46.28 -26.62
N GLU A 141 28.72 -47.51 -26.65
CA GLU A 141 29.30 -48.87 -26.40
C GLU A 141 29.95 -49.24 -25.06
#